data_AF-A0A4Y2JYF0-F1
#
_entry.id   AF-A0A4Y2JYF0-F1
#
_cell.length_a   1.000
_cell.length_b   1.000
_cell.length_c   1.000
_cell.angle_alpha   90.00
_cell.angle_beta   90.00
_cell.angle_gamma   90.00
#
_symmetry.space_group_name_H-M   'P 1'
#
loop_
_entity.id
_entity.type
_entity.pdbx_description
1 polymer ?
#
loop_
_entity_poly.entity_id
_entity_poly.type
_entity_poly.pdbx_seq_one_letter_code
_entity_poly.pdbx_strand_id
1 'polypeptide(L)'
;MLLLTGNKPFQDIMKEKVLVLYEKLRRIEDPYWREYIIKPRQLKTQNGFIQKVLDMRKNLAIPDDIQPLLEPRNPLEVINIDVKLDLVETIHMKKGVAPSILRSLALKTIAARYPATDWLHICTDGSQFDCHFNVGAGVFSDLFSF
;
A
#
# COMPACT_ATOMS: atom_id res chain seq x y z
N MET A 1 11.30 13.98 31.67
CA MET A 1 11.75 13.69 30.29
C MET A 1 10.68 14.02 29.26
N LEU A 2 9.46 13.47 29.33
CA LEU A 2 8.35 13.84 28.44
C LEU A 2 8.08 15.35 28.36
N LEU A 3 8.08 16.05 29.50
CA LEU A 3 7.88 17.51 29.56
C LEU A 3 9.05 18.33 28.95
N LEU A 4 10.23 17.74 28.79
CA LEU A 4 11.43 18.40 28.29
C LEU A 4 11.75 18.03 26.83
N THR A 5 11.46 16.79 26.42
CA THR A 5 11.82 16.27 25.09
C THR A 5 10.60 15.91 24.23
N GLY A 6 9.38 15.94 24.78
CA GLY A 6 8.17 15.46 24.10
C GLY A 6 8.10 13.95 23.91
N ASN A 7 9.13 13.19 24.32
CA ASN A 7 9.21 11.75 24.07
C ASN A 7 8.55 10.95 25.20
N LYS A 8 7.65 10.03 24.81
CA LYS A 8 7.07 9.03 25.72
C LYS A 8 8.18 8.15 26.32
N PRO A 9 8.08 7.77 27.60
CA PRO A 9 8.95 6.76 28.18
C PRO A 9 8.94 5.48 27.34
N PHE A 10 10.12 4.85 27.17
CA PHE A 10 10.25 3.64 26.37
C PHE A 10 9.29 2.52 26.80
N GLN A 11 9.07 2.38 28.11
CA GLN A 11 8.14 1.40 28.66
C GLN A 11 6.71 1.61 28.16
N ASP A 12 6.27 2.85 28.02
CA ASP A 12 4.91 3.17 27.56
C ASP A 12 4.78 2.92 26.06
N ILE A 13 5.80 3.27 25.28
CA ILE A 13 5.87 2.92 23.85
C ILE A 13 5.78 1.40 23.67
N MET A 14 6.54 0.64 24.47
CA MET A 14 6.53 -0.82 24.40
C MET A 14 5.15 -1.39 24.74
N LYS A 15 4.49 -0.91 25.81
CA LYS A 15 3.12 -1.32 26.17
C LYS A 15 2.13 -1.02 25.04
N GLU A 16 2.20 0.17 24.46
CA GLU A 16 1.37 0.59 23.33
C GLU A 16 1.56 -0.35 22.14
N LYS A 17 2.81 -0.61 21.73
CA LYS A 17 3.09 -1.51 20.60
C LYS A 17 2.64 -2.95 20.85
N VAL A 18 2.78 -3.44 22.07
CA VAL A 18 2.35 -4.79 22.48
C VAL A 18 0.83 -4.93 22.42
N LEU A 19 0.08 -3.93 22.89
CA LEU A 19 -1.39 -3.89 22.78
C LEU A 19 -1.83 -3.85 21.32
N VAL A 20 -1.22 -2.98 20.51
CA VAL A 20 -1.50 -2.88 19.06
C VAL A 20 -1.24 -4.21 18.35
N LEU A 21 -0.14 -4.90 18.68
CA LEU A 21 0.17 -6.20 18.09
C LEU A 21 -0.89 -7.24 18.44
N TYR A 22 -1.31 -7.32 19.69
CA TYR A 22 -2.35 -8.24 20.12
C TYR A 22 -3.69 -8.00 19.41
N GLU A 23 -4.08 -6.73 19.29
CA GLU A 23 -5.28 -6.32 18.55
C GLU A 23 -5.19 -6.73 17.08
N LYS A 24 -4.02 -6.57 16.43
CA LYS A 24 -3.80 -7.06 15.06
C LYS A 24 -3.94 -8.58 14.97
N LEU A 25 -3.30 -9.32 15.87
CA LEU A 25 -3.35 -10.80 15.88
C LEU A 25 -4.78 -11.33 16.04
N ARG A 26 -5.61 -10.69 16.89
CA ARG A 26 -7.04 -11.06 17.04
C ARG A 26 -7.87 -10.84 15.77
N ARG A 27 -7.44 -9.93 14.90
CA ARG A 27 -8.15 -9.56 13.66
C ARG A 27 -7.66 -10.32 12.43
N ILE A 28 -6.55 -11.05 12.54
CA ILE A 28 -6.13 -11.97 11.50
C ILE A 28 -7.11 -13.14 11.46
N GLU A 29 -7.37 -13.67 10.26
CA GLU A 29 -8.26 -14.81 10.06
C GLU A 29 -7.65 -16.16 10.51
N ASP A 30 -6.97 -16.17 11.65
CA ASP A 30 -6.34 -17.37 12.21
C ASP A 30 -7.12 -17.81 13.46
N PRO A 31 -7.71 -19.02 13.46
CA PRO A 31 -8.43 -19.58 14.60
C PRO A 31 -7.62 -19.60 15.89
N TYR A 32 -6.30 -19.77 15.79
CA TYR A 32 -5.41 -19.84 16.95
C TYR A 32 -5.50 -18.58 17.82
N TRP A 33 -5.55 -17.40 17.21
CA TRP A 33 -5.55 -16.12 17.93
C TRP A 33 -6.95 -15.70 18.38
N ARG A 34 -7.99 -16.05 17.62
CA ARG A 34 -9.38 -15.74 17.96
C ARG A 34 -9.89 -16.58 19.13
N GLU A 35 -9.53 -17.86 19.14
CA GLU A 35 -10.04 -18.84 20.10
C GLU A 35 -8.96 -19.26 21.12
N TYR A 36 -7.93 -18.44 21.31
CA TYR A 36 -6.84 -18.79 22.21
C TYR A 36 -7.32 -18.95 23.65
N ILE A 37 -7.30 -20.18 24.16
CA ILE A 37 -7.56 -20.47 25.56
C ILE A 37 -6.24 -20.55 26.33
N ILE A 38 -6.13 -19.75 27.38
CA ILE A 38 -4.98 -19.82 28.30
C ILE A 38 -5.07 -21.13 29.08
N LYS A 39 -4.17 -22.07 28.75
CA LYS A 39 -4.01 -23.31 29.52
C LYS A 39 -2.94 -23.14 30.60
N PRO A 40 -3.18 -23.64 31.83
CA PRO A 40 -2.15 -23.69 32.86
C PRO A 40 -1.02 -24.60 32.39
N ARG A 41 0.23 -24.16 32.57
CA ARG A 41 1.42 -24.95 32.22
C ARG A 41 2.21 -25.22 33.48
N GLN A 42 2.52 -26.49 33.74
CA GLN A 42 3.44 -26.85 34.82
C GLN A 42 4.86 -26.39 34.43
N LEU A 43 5.65 -25.97 35.41
CA LEU A 43 7.06 -25.54 35.27
C LEU A 43 7.31 -24.18 34.58
N LYS A 44 6.27 -23.42 34.22
CA LYS A 44 6.44 -22.07 33.65
C LYS A 44 6.15 -21.00 34.71
N THR A 45 7.20 -20.31 35.16
CA THR A 45 7.10 -19.25 36.18
C THR A 45 6.86 -17.85 35.61
N GLN A 46 7.14 -17.65 34.31
CA GLN A 46 7.00 -16.34 33.66
C GLN A 46 5.77 -16.27 32.78
N ASN A 47 5.02 -15.17 32.92
CA ASN A 47 3.87 -14.86 32.07
C ASN A 47 4.32 -14.66 30.61
N GLY A 48 3.63 -15.36 29.71
CA GLY A 48 3.80 -15.19 28.27
C GLY A 48 3.18 -13.88 27.76
N PHE A 49 3.33 -13.66 26.46
CA PHE A 49 2.80 -12.48 25.76
C PHE A 49 1.31 -12.26 26.03
N ILE A 50 0.46 -13.26 25.76
CA ILE A 50 -1.01 -13.13 25.88
C ILE A 50 -1.41 -12.80 27.32
N GLN A 51 -0.83 -13.48 28.31
CA GLN A 51 -1.10 -13.24 29.74
C GLN A 51 -0.76 -11.81 30.13
N LYS A 52 0.43 -11.32 29.74
CA LYS A 52 0.83 -9.93 30.02
C LYS A 52 -0.09 -8.93 29.33
N VAL A 53 -0.51 -9.18 28.10
CA VAL A 53 -1.41 -8.28 27.37
C VAL A 53 -2.78 -8.21 28.04
N LEU A 54 -3.36 -9.35 28.42
CA LEU A 54 -4.65 -9.37 29.10
C LEU A 54 -4.61 -8.65 30.46
N ASP A 55 -3.54 -8.84 31.23
CA ASP A 55 -3.34 -8.09 32.48
C ASP A 55 -3.28 -6.57 32.22
N MET A 56 -2.52 -6.14 31.22
CA MET A 56 -2.43 -4.73 30.83
C MET A 56 -3.78 -4.16 30.37
N ARG A 57 -4.51 -4.92 29.58
CA ARG A 57 -5.81 -4.55 29.03
C ARG A 57 -6.85 -4.38 30.15
N LYS A 58 -6.84 -5.28 31.13
CA LYS A 58 -7.67 -5.20 32.35
C LYS A 58 -7.30 -3.96 33.18
N ASN A 59 -6.01 -3.70 33.37
CA ASN A 59 -5.54 -2.52 34.11
C ASN A 59 -5.93 -1.20 33.44
N LEU A 60 -6.02 -1.18 32.10
CA LEU A 60 -6.42 -0.02 31.31
C LEU A 60 -7.93 0.05 31.03
N ALA A 61 -8.72 -0.90 31.54
CA ALA A 61 -10.16 -1.02 31.31
C ALA A 61 -10.55 -0.97 29.81
N ILE A 62 -9.74 -1.59 28.94
CA ILE A 62 -10.01 -1.63 27.50
C ILE A 62 -11.14 -2.63 27.23
N PRO A 63 -12.21 -2.24 26.51
CA PRO A 63 -13.35 -3.11 26.20
C PRO A 63 -13.01 -4.41 25.47
N ASP A 64 -13.82 -5.46 25.67
CA ASP A 64 -13.54 -6.80 25.15
C ASP A 64 -13.95 -7.09 23.71
N ASP A 65 -14.79 -6.22 23.17
CA ASP A 65 -15.33 -6.25 21.82
C ASP A 65 -14.23 -6.10 20.76
N ILE A 66 -14.28 -7.03 19.80
CA ILE A 66 -13.45 -6.97 18.60
C ILE A 66 -14.23 -6.15 17.59
N GLN A 67 -13.78 -4.93 17.32
CA GLN A 67 -14.22 -4.22 16.13
C GLN A 67 -13.61 -4.92 14.90
N PRO A 68 -14.43 -5.32 13.91
CA PRO A 68 -13.90 -5.89 12.68
C PRO A 68 -12.98 -4.89 11.99
N LEU A 69 -11.89 -5.38 11.39
CA LEU A 69 -11.17 -4.54 10.45
C LEU A 69 -12.06 -4.37 9.23
N LEU A 70 -12.23 -3.11 8.82
CA LEU A 70 -12.68 -2.86 7.47
C LEU A 70 -11.56 -3.32 6.55
N GLU A 71 -11.84 -4.31 5.73
CA GLU A 71 -10.92 -4.69 4.67
C GLU A 71 -10.70 -3.45 3.78
N PRO A 72 -9.43 -3.14 3.44
CA PRO A 72 -9.18 -2.09 2.47
C PRO A 72 -9.87 -2.51 1.17
N ARG A 73 -10.87 -1.73 0.75
CA ARG A 73 -11.50 -1.96 -0.55
C ARG A 73 -10.44 -1.86 -1.62
N ASN A 74 -10.49 -2.77 -2.60
CA ASN A 74 -9.64 -2.67 -3.76
C ASN A 74 -9.84 -1.27 -4.38
N PRO A 75 -8.81 -0.46 -4.60
CA PRO A 75 -8.97 0.86 -5.22
C PRO A 75 -9.74 0.82 -6.54
N LEU A 76 -9.64 -0.28 -7.29
CA LEU A 76 -10.40 -0.52 -8.53
C LEU A 76 -11.91 -0.65 -8.31
N GLU A 77 -12.35 -1.07 -7.12
CA GLU A 77 -13.76 -1.16 -6.75
C GLU A 77 -14.32 0.19 -6.25
N VAL A 78 -13.44 1.10 -5.83
CA VAL A 78 -13.81 2.41 -5.29
C VAL A 78 -13.79 3.48 -6.37
N ILE A 79 -12.84 3.38 -7.30
CA ILE A 79 -12.59 4.36 -8.34
C ILE A 79 -12.82 3.68 -9.68
N ASN A 80 -13.71 4.25 -10.49
CA ASN A 80 -13.84 3.83 -11.88
C ASN A 80 -12.60 4.30 -12.66
N ILE A 81 -11.67 3.39 -12.92
CA ILE A 81 -10.48 3.67 -13.72
C ILE A 81 -10.82 3.47 -15.19
N ASP A 82 -10.83 4.56 -15.95
CA ASP A 82 -10.93 4.50 -17.41
C ASP A 82 -9.60 3.99 -17.98
N VAL A 83 -9.59 2.74 -18.45
CA VAL A 83 -8.40 2.08 -18.99
C VAL A 83 -8.48 2.08 -20.51
N LYS A 84 -7.62 2.86 -21.18
CA LYS A 84 -7.52 2.88 -22.64
C LYS A 84 -6.18 2.30 -23.10
N LEU A 85 -6.17 1.03 -23.49
CA LEU A 85 -4.96 0.32 -23.91
C LEU A 85 -4.61 0.51 -25.40
N ASP A 86 -5.59 0.92 -26.23
CA ASP A 86 -5.37 1.06 -27.66
C ASP A 86 -4.61 2.33 -28.02
N LEU A 87 -4.02 2.39 -29.21
CA LEU A 87 -3.52 3.64 -29.77
C LEU A 87 -4.64 4.37 -30.52
N VAL A 88 -4.48 5.66 -30.78
CA VAL A 88 -5.44 6.40 -31.64
C VAL A 88 -5.43 5.84 -33.07
N GLU A 89 -4.30 5.30 -33.52
CA GLU A 89 -4.17 4.64 -34.81
C GLU A 89 -3.60 3.24 -34.62
N THR A 90 -4.14 2.27 -35.35
CA THR A 90 -3.71 0.87 -35.26
C THR A 90 -2.37 0.68 -35.96
N ILE A 91 -1.38 0.16 -35.24
CA ILE A 91 -0.12 -0.32 -35.81
C ILE A 91 -0.15 -1.85 -35.84
N HIS A 92 -0.08 -2.42 -37.04
CA HIS A 92 -0.09 -3.87 -37.20
C HIS A 92 1.26 -4.56 -36.85
N MET A 93 2.40 -3.85 -36.98
CA MET A 93 3.73 -4.41 -36.69
C MET A 93 4.68 -3.42 -36.02
N LYS A 94 4.81 -3.48 -34.69
CA LYS A 94 5.69 -2.58 -33.91
C LYS A 94 7.16 -2.63 -34.36
N LYS A 95 7.67 -3.80 -34.76
CA LYS A 95 9.09 -4.02 -35.12
C LYS A 95 9.51 -3.39 -36.46
N GLY A 96 8.55 -3.09 -37.34
CA GLY A 96 8.83 -2.53 -38.68
C GLY A 96 8.66 -1.02 -38.76
N VAL A 97 8.21 -0.38 -37.69
CA VAL A 97 7.87 1.05 -37.67
C VAL A 97 9.03 1.84 -37.08
N ALA A 98 9.43 2.91 -37.77
CA ALA A 98 10.49 3.79 -37.30
C ALA A 98 10.14 4.39 -35.92
N PRO A 99 11.11 4.49 -34.98
CA PRO A 99 10.86 5.04 -33.65
C PRO A 99 10.24 6.45 -33.64
N SER A 100 10.55 7.28 -34.65
CA SER A 100 9.96 8.61 -34.82
C SER A 100 8.44 8.57 -35.03
N ILE A 101 7.94 7.57 -35.77
CA ILE A 101 6.51 7.37 -36.02
C ILE A 101 5.82 6.86 -34.75
N LEU A 102 6.46 5.95 -34.01
CA LEU A 102 5.95 5.50 -32.71
C LEU A 102 5.86 6.66 -31.71
N ARG A 103 6.88 7.53 -31.69
CA ARG A 103 6.89 8.73 -30.86
C ARG A 103 5.76 9.70 -31.23
N SER A 104 5.58 10.00 -32.51
CA SER A 104 4.52 10.92 -32.94
C SER A 104 3.12 10.36 -32.65
N LEU A 105 2.92 9.05 -32.84
CA LEU A 105 1.65 8.40 -32.53
C LEU A 105 1.37 8.38 -31.02
N ALA A 106 2.38 8.16 -30.20
CA ALA A 106 2.25 8.24 -28.75
C ALA A 106 1.84 9.65 -28.31
N LEU A 107 2.50 10.69 -28.82
CA LEU A 107 2.13 12.09 -28.55
C LEU A 107 0.71 12.42 -29.01
N LYS A 108 0.33 11.98 -30.22
CA LYS A 108 -1.02 12.14 -30.74
C LYS A 108 -2.05 11.43 -29.86
N THR A 109 -1.73 10.25 -29.36
CA THR A 109 -2.61 9.48 -28.46
C THR A 109 -2.80 10.18 -27.13
N ILE A 110 -1.73 10.71 -26.54
CA ILE A 110 -1.80 11.51 -25.30
C ILE A 110 -2.65 12.76 -25.54
N ALA A 111 -2.35 13.56 -26.57
CA ALA A 111 -3.09 14.79 -26.83
C ALA A 111 -4.59 14.58 -27.11
N ALA A 112 -4.94 13.51 -27.83
CA ALA A 112 -6.33 13.24 -28.19
C ALA A 112 -7.15 12.63 -27.05
N ARG A 113 -6.55 11.72 -26.25
CA ARG A 113 -7.28 11.03 -25.18
C ARG A 113 -7.22 11.78 -23.86
N TYR A 114 -6.15 12.53 -23.64
CA TYR A 114 -5.74 13.10 -22.37
C TYR A 114 -5.35 14.58 -22.54
N PRO A 115 -6.31 15.48 -22.83
CA PRO A 115 -6.04 16.89 -23.07
C PRO A 115 -5.58 17.60 -21.78
N ALA A 116 -4.69 18.58 -21.92
CA ALA A 116 -4.07 19.27 -20.79
C ALA A 116 -5.06 19.93 -19.80
N THR A 117 -6.23 20.33 -20.30
CA THR A 117 -7.27 21.00 -19.51
C THR A 117 -7.96 20.08 -18.50
N ASP A 118 -7.94 18.77 -18.75
CA ASP A 118 -8.78 17.81 -18.02
C ASP A 118 -7.97 16.99 -17.00
N TRP A 119 -6.64 17.19 -16.94
CA TRP A 119 -5.71 16.31 -16.23
C TRP A 119 -4.98 17.04 -15.10
N LEU A 120 -5.04 16.47 -13.90
CA LEU A 120 -4.36 17.00 -12.71
C LEU A 120 -2.94 16.43 -12.55
N HIS A 121 -2.74 15.15 -12.85
CA HIS A 121 -1.47 14.43 -12.69
C HIS A 121 -1.31 13.33 -13.75
N ILE A 122 -0.11 13.19 -14.33
CA ILE A 122 0.20 12.17 -15.34
C ILE A 122 1.44 11.38 -14.89
N CYS A 123 1.30 10.05 -14.85
CA CYS A 123 2.38 9.11 -14.57
C CYS A 123 2.65 8.28 -15.83
N THR A 124 3.85 8.42 -16.41
CA THR A 124 4.27 7.60 -17.56
C THR A 124 5.22 6.51 -17.10
N ASP A 125 4.99 5.27 -17.53
CA ASP A 125 5.96 4.18 -17.40
C ASP A 125 6.65 3.92 -18.73
N GLY A 126 7.96 3.67 -18.70
CA GLY A 126 8.80 3.52 -19.89
C GLY A 126 9.01 2.05 -20.26
N SER A 127 8.63 1.64 -21.48
CA SER A 127 8.92 0.27 -21.95
C SER A 127 10.31 0.19 -22.59
N GLN A 128 11.20 -0.65 -22.07
CA GLN A 128 12.54 -0.87 -22.63
C GLN A 128 12.47 -1.66 -23.95
N PHE A 129 13.16 -1.18 -24.99
CA PHE A 129 13.30 -1.90 -26.26
C PHE A 129 14.67 -2.60 -26.40
N ASP A 130 15.73 -2.03 -25.85
CA ASP A 130 17.10 -2.57 -25.94
C ASP A 130 17.70 -2.84 -24.57
N CYS A 131 18.47 -3.93 -24.46
CA CYS A 131 19.06 -4.47 -23.23
C CYS A 131 20.19 -3.63 -22.60
N HIS A 132 20.36 -2.36 -23.00
CA HIS A 132 21.31 -1.48 -22.34
C HIS A 132 20.77 -1.03 -20.98
N PHE A 133 21.52 -1.35 -19.93
CA PHE A 133 21.13 -1.21 -18.53
C PHE A 133 20.70 0.23 -18.17
N ASN A 134 19.60 0.33 -17.42
CA ASN A 134 19.15 1.47 -16.61
C ASN A 134 18.50 2.69 -17.30
N VAL A 135 17.95 2.57 -18.51
CA VAL A 135 17.17 3.68 -19.11
C VAL A 135 15.85 3.17 -19.68
N GLY A 136 14.73 3.56 -19.08
CA GLY A 136 13.40 3.33 -19.65
C GLY A 136 13.18 4.24 -20.87
N ALA A 137 12.63 3.71 -21.96
CA ALA A 137 12.28 4.53 -23.12
C ALA A 137 10.93 5.23 -22.85
N GLY A 138 10.99 6.53 -22.56
CA GLY A 138 9.83 7.40 -22.38
C GLY A 138 9.62 8.35 -23.55
N VAL A 139 8.40 8.82 -23.74
CA VAL A 139 8.07 9.88 -24.71
C VAL A 139 7.98 11.20 -23.95
N PHE A 140 8.86 12.15 -24.29
CA PHE A 140 8.79 13.51 -23.76
C PHE A 140 7.66 14.29 -24.44
N SER A 141 6.82 14.96 -23.65
CA SER A 141 5.77 15.88 -24.07
C SER A 141 5.91 17.17 -23.29
N ASP A 142 5.71 18.32 -23.94
CA ASP A 142 5.79 19.64 -23.31
C ASP A 142 4.76 19.84 -22.20
N LEU A 143 3.67 19.05 -22.22
CA LEU A 143 2.70 18.96 -21.13
C LEU A 143 3.34 18.55 -19.78
N PHE A 144 4.53 17.97 -19.82
CA PHE A 144 5.29 17.47 -18.66
C PHE A 144 6.59 18.23 -18.44
N SER A 145 6.82 19.33 -19.16
CA SER A 145 7.93 20.23 -18.87
C SER A 145 7.59 21.03 -17.61
N PHE A 146 8.29 20.74 -16.53
CA PHE A 146 8.21 21.47 -15.26
C PHE A 146 9.18 22.66 -15.25
#